data_AF-A0A661N921-F1
#
_entry.id   AF-A0A661N921-F1
#
_cell.length_a   1.000
_cell.length_b   1.000
_cell.length_c   1.000
_cell.angle_alpha   90.00
_cell.angle_beta   90.00
_cell.angle_gamma   90.00
#
_symmetry.space_group_name_H-M   'P 1'
#
loop_
_entity.id
_entity.type
_entity.pdbx_description
1 polymer ?
#
loop_
_entity_poly.entity_id
_entity_poly.type
_entity_poly.pdbx_seq_one_letter_code
_entity_poly.pdbx_strand_id
1 'polypeptide(L)'
;MRSGKPLRHVQTAVFPTPVKLRHGGTLPGIEVAYETYGTLNEDRSNAVLICHAISGDSHLAQHDEHDEPGWWDGLVGPGKAVNTDRLFVICSNVLGGCRGTTGPATINPATQIPYGSDFPLVTVEDMVDAQKRLIDLLGIARLRAVLGGSLGAHQTLCWATRHPGHVQTAVVIAGSARVTSQAIAFDVVGRNAIQTDPHFHGGQYYGTHEFPDTGLALARMLGHITYLSSEAMTRKFDLDRHAPRDMVTDFEKRFSVGSYLAYQGEQFVGRFDANSYVTVTLAMDNFDMGDTREKRLEALRAADCDWLVISFSSDWLFPPAQSRELVALITTLGEPVSYCEIETDGGHDSFLLPADIEAFGPLVAAKLGALRPQHPRKSAEDDRIFELIPPGSSVLDLGCGKGDLLARLKERGAPLLCGVEVSTELIASTMQHGVEAIDYDLNVGLPEFDDNRFDYVVLSSTLQVVPNVERLLEDALRVGRRAVVGFTNFAHRTLREMFGLEGRAPKAPGSYSYEWYDTPNRRFPSIRDMLELCEKMGVTVEEARYYDDTQGRVIGDDEDPNLAAETALLVLSKKAG
;
A
#
# COMPACT_ATOMS: atom_id res chain seq x y z
N MET A 1 -24.91 0.20 -4.80
CA MET A 1 -25.19 1.01 -3.58
C MET A 1 -25.41 0.01 -2.45
N ARG A 2 -24.60 0.01 -1.38
CA ARG A 2 -24.69 -1.04 -0.34
C ARG A 2 -26.04 -0.93 0.39
N SER A 3 -26.80 -2.02 0.44
CA SER A 3 -28.14 -2.04 1.04
C SER A 3 -28.17 -2.84 2.35
N GLY A 4 -29.11 -2.53 3.24
CA GLY A 4 -29.40 -3.33 4.44
C GLY A 4 -30.12 -4.66 4.15
N LYS A 5 -30.33 -5.02 2.87
CA LYS A 5 -30.97 -6.27 2.50
C LYS A 5 -30.13 -7.48 2.94
N PRO A 6 -30.76 -8.63 3.21
CA PRO A 6 -30.04 -9.88 3.44
C PRO A 6 -29.10 -10.19 2.27
N LEU A 7 -27.89 -10.65 2.60
CA LEU A 7 -26.89 -11.06 1.63
C LEU A 7 -27.29 -12.43 1.04
N ARG A 8 -27.38 -12.54 -0.29
CA ARG A 8 -27.92 -13.72 -0.97
C ARG A 8 -27.00 -14.94 -0.86
N HIS A 9 -25.69 -14.71 -0.85
CA HIS A 9 -24.65 -15.76 -0.94
C HIS A 9 -23.94 -16.02 0.39
N VAL A 10 -24.39 -15.37 1.48
CA VAL A 10 -23.77 -15.50 2.79
C VAL A 10 -23.87 -16.92 3.33
N GLN A 11 -22.77 -17.40 3.87
CA GLN A 11 -22.63 -18.65 4.60
C GLN A 11 -22.38 -18.35 6.07
N THR A 12 -22.74 -19.28 6.95
CA THR A 12 -22.54 -19.14 8.40
C THR A 12 -21.76 -20.32 8.94
N ALA A 13 -20.62 -20.03 9.57
CA ALA A 13 -19.86 -21.00 10.36
C ALA A 13 -20.20 -20.83 11.85
N VAL A 14 -20.66 -21.90 12.49
CA VAL A 14 -21.04 -21.88 13.91
C VAL A 14 -19.95 -22.54 14.75
N PHE A 15 -19.44 -21.80 15.74
CA PHE A 15 -18.44 -22.25 16.70
C PHE A 15 -19.06 -22.27 18.10
N PRO A 16 -19.67 -23.40 18.53
CA PRO A 16 -20.44 -23.47 19.77
C PRO A 16 -19.59 -23.54 21.04
N THR A 17 -18.26 -23.46 20.90
CA THR A 17 -17.33 -23.50 22.03
C THR A 17 -17.12 -22.08 22.59
N PRO A 18 -17.05 -21.90 23.92
CA PRO A 18 -16.77 -20.60 24.50
C PRO A 18 -15.49 -19.96 23.98
N VAL A 19 -15.58 -18.68 23.64
CA VAL A 19 -14.46 -17.85 23.15
C VAL A 19 -14.12 -16.84 24.24
N LYS A 20 -12.91 -16.96 24.81
CA LYS A 20 -12.36 -15.98 25.75
C LYS A 20 -11.80 -14.80 24.97
N LEU A 21 -12.19 -13.59 25.36
CA LEU A 21 -11.78 -12.36 24.68
C LEU A 21 -10.56 -11.72 25.37
N ARG A 22 -9.80 -10.92 24.62
CA ARG A 22 -8.53 -10.35 25.08
C ARG A 22 -8.66 -9.43 26.29
N HIS A 23 -9.66 -8.56 26.28
CA HIS A 23 -9.91 -7.60 27.37
C HIS A 23 -10.81 -8.17 28.48
N GLY A 24 -10.99 -9.49 28.52
CA GLY A 24 -11.88 -10.16 29.46
C GLY A 24 -13.30 -10.35 28.90
N GLY A 25 -14.11 -11.13 29.61
CA GLY A 25 -15.39 -11.61 29.12
C GLY A 25 -15.27 -12.91 28.32
N THR A 26 -16.41 -13.50 28.00
CA THR A 26 -16.49 -14.76 27.24
C THR A 26 -17.78 -14.76 26.44
N LEU A 27 -17.67 -15.07 25.15
CA LEU A 27 -18.82 -15.39 24.33
C LEU A 27 -19.08 -16.91 24.42
N PRO A 28 -20.30 -17.38 24.69
CA PRO A 28 -20.59 -18.80 24.87
C PRO A 28 -20.39 -19.63 23.60
N GLY A 29 -20.49 -18.96 22.44
CA GLY A 29 -20.19 -19.45 21.11
C GLY A 29 -20.27 -18.27 20.16
N ILE A 30 -19.71 -18.40 18.95
CA ILE A 30 -19.78 -17.37 17.92
C ILE A 30 -20.26 -17.96 16.60
N GLU A 31 -21.00 -17.16 15.85
CA GLU A 31 -21.34 -17.38 14.46
C GLU A 31 -20.52 -16.41 13.61
N VAL A 32 -19.92 -16.90 12.54
CA VAL A 32 -19.14 -16.09 11.59
C VAL A 32 -19.83 -16.16 10.24
N ALA A 33 -20.34 -15.02 9.78
CA ALA A 33 -20.89 -14.86 8.45
C ALA A 33 -19.77 -14.58 7.45
N TYR A 34 -19.74 -15.31 6.33
CA TYR A 34 -18.70 -15.17 5.32
C TYR A 34 -19.22 -15.49 3.92
N GLU A 35 -18.51 -15.00 2.92
CA GLU A 35 -18.69 -15.34 1.51
C GLU A 35 -17.37 -15.81 0.91
N THR A 36 -17.47 -16.60 -0.16
CA THR A 36 -16.32 -17.17 -0.86
C THR A 36 -16.46 -16.98 -2.36
N TYR A 37 -15.36 -16.68 -3.05
CA TYR A 37 -15.32 -16.46 -4.48
C TYR A 37 -14.22 -17.30 -5.13
N GLY A 38 -14.47 -17.81 -6.34
CA GLY A 38 -13.55 -18.73 -7.02
C GLY A 38 -13.58 -20.15 -6.43
N THR A 39 -12.55 -20.95 -6.75
CA THR A 39 -12.48 -22.38 -6.35
C THR A 39 -11.18 -22.66 -5.60
N LEU A 40 -11.29 -23.29 -4.43
CA LEU A 40 -10.15 -23.77 -3.64
C LEU A 40 -9.48 -24.95 -4.36
N ASN A 41 -8.18 -24.86 -4.60
CA ASN A 41 -7.42 -25.93 -5.28
C ASN A 41 -7.16 -27.13 -4.34
N GLU A 42 -6.71 -28.26 -4.92
CA GLU A 42 -6.55 -29.52 -4.20
C GLU A 42 -5.60 -29.42 -3.00
N ASP A 43 -4.50 -28.68 -3.14
CA ASP A 43 -3.50 -28.45 -2.09
C ASP A 43 -3.84 -27.24 -1.18
N ARG A 44 -4.94 -26.54 -1.45
CA ARG A 44 -5.47 -25.39 -0.71
C ARG A 44 -4.50 -24.20 -0.63
N SER A 45 -3.54 -24.12 -1.55
CA SER A 45 -2.50 -23.08 -1.59
C SER A 45 -2.96 -21.75 -2.21
N ASN A 46 -4.15 -21.69 -2.84
CA ASN A 46 -4.64 -20.50 -3.54
C ASN A 46 -5.63 -19.62 -2.74
N ALA A 47 -5.76 -19.86 -1.42
CA ALA A 47 -6.73 -19.16 -0.59
C ALA A 47 -6.28 -17.75 -0.19
N VAL A 48 -7.14 -16.75 -0.37
CA VAL A 48 -6.89 -15.34 -0.04
C VAL A 48 -7.97 -14.84 0.91
N LEU A 49 -7.57 -14.31 2.07
CA LEU A 49 -8.50 -13.69 3.02
C LEU A 49 -8.54 -12.18 2.80
N ILE A 50 -9.74 -11.62 2.65
CA ILE A 50 -9.96 -10.18 2.59
C ILE A 50 -10.65 -9.69 3.87
N CYS A 51 -10.00 -8.74 4.53
CA CYS A 51 -10.48 -8.10 5.75
C CYS A 51 -11.15 -6.77 5.41
N HIS A 52 -12.42 -6.60 5.78
CA HIS A 52 -13.19 -5.41 5.46
C HIS A 52 -12.94 -4.25 6.44
N ALA A 53 -13.18 -3.01 5.99
CA ALA A 53 -13.12 -1.79 6.79
C ALA A 53 -14.32 -1.64 7.74
N ILE A 54 -14.36 -0.60 8.60
CA ILE A 54 -15.37 -0.39 9.67
C ILE A 54 -16.82 -0.67 9.24
N SER A 55 -17.21 -0.20 8.05
CA SER A 55 -18.60 -0.29 7.55
C SER A 55 -18.82 -1.31 6.42
N GLY A 56 -17.83 -2.17 6.19
CA GLY A 56 -17.90 -3.30 5.26
C GLY A 56 -18.69 -4.48 5.83
N ASP A 57 -18.76 -5.54 5.04
CA ASP A 57 -19.36 -6.83 5.37
C ASP A 57 -18.65 -7.94 4.54
N SER A 58 -19.18 -9.16 4.54
CA SER A 58 -18.61 -10.28 3.77
C SER A 58 -18.74 -10.14 2.25
N HIS A 59 -19.55 -9.19 1.75
CA HIS A 59 -19.95 -9.15 0.35
C HIS A 59 -19.03 -8.27 -0.50
N LEU A 60 -17.93 -8.87 -0.99
CA LEU A 60 -16.86 -8.20 -1.74
C LEU A 60 -17.28 -7.77 -3.15
N ALA A 61 -17.90 -8.67 -3.90
CA ALA A 61 -18.18 -8.51 -5.33
C ALA A 61 -19.43 -9.30 -5.71
N GLN A 62 -19.95 -9.05 -6.91
CA GLN A 62 -21.04 -9.85 -7.48
C GLN A 62 -20.63 -11.32 -7.65
N HIS A 63 -21.50 -12.25 -7.24
CA HIS A 63 -21.33 -13.69 -7.54
C HIS A 63 -21.81 -14.05 -8.95
N ASP A 64 -22.89 -13.41 -9.40
CA ASP A 64 -23.50 -13.62 -10.71
C ASP A 64 -24.15 -12.32 -11.23
N GLU A 65 -24.67 -12.34 -12.46
CA GLU A 65 -25.30 -11.16 -13.11
C GLU A 65 -26.57 -10.65 -12.41
N HIS A 66 -27.14 -11.45 -11.49
CA HIS A 66 -28.34 -11.11 -10.70
C HIS A 66 -28.00 -10.67 -9.27
N ASP A 67 -26.71 -10.60 -8.93
CA ASP A 67 -26.24 -10.16 -7.62
C ASP A 67 -25.88 -8.67 -7.64
N GLU A 68 -26.00 -8.00 -6.48
CA GLU A 68 -25.69 -6.58 -6.38
C GLU A 68 -24.17 -6.36 -6.33
N PRO A 69 -23.63 -5.24 -6.84
CA PRO A 69 -22.21 -4.94 -6.69
C PRO A 69 -21.78 -4.87 -5.23
N GLY A 70 -20.78 -5.68 -4.91
CA GLY A 70 -20.16 -5.71 -3.60
C GLY A 70 -19.26 -4.50 -3.34
N TRP A 71 -18.71 -4.45 -2.12
CA TRP A 71 -17.99 -3.27 -1.67
C TRP A 71 -16.61 -3.04 -2.29
N TRP A 72 -16.03 -4.07 -2.89
CA TRP A 72 -14.75 -4.04 -3.59
C TRP A 72 -14.85 -4.63 -4.99
N ASP A 73 -16.02 -4.48 -5.63
CA ASP A 73 -16.30 -5.09 -6.93
C ASP A 73 -15.24 -4.71 -7.97
N GLY A 74 -14.72 -3.48 -7.98
CA GLY A 74 -13.65 -3.08 -8.91
C GLY A 74 -12.33 -3.85 -8.78
N LEU A 75 -12.04 -4.43 -7.60
CA LEU A 75 -10.77 -5.12 -7.33
C LEU A 75 -10.88 -6.65 -7.41
N VAL A 76 -12.03 -7.21 -6.99
CA VAL A 76 -12.24 -8.65 -6.83
C VAL A 76 -13.20 -9.20 -7.89
N GLY A 77 -12.79 -10.26 -8.57
CA GLY A 77 -13.63 -10.98 -9.53
C GLY A 77 -12.86 -11.60 -10.70
N PRO A 78 -13.56 -12.21 -11.67
CA PRO A 78 -12.94 -12.83 -12.84
C PRO A 78 -12.10 -11.82 -13.63
N GLY A 79 -10.83 -12.15 -13.89
CA GLY A 79 -9.89 -11.29 -14.61
C GLY A 79 -9.45 -9.99 -13.90
N LYS A 80 -9.97 -9.67 -12.71
CA LYS A 80 -9.60 -8.46 -11.94
C LYS A 80 -8.28 -8.66 -11.17
N ALA A 81 -7.83 -7.63 -10.44
CA ALA A 81 -6.57 -7.67 -9.71
C ALA A 81 -6.49 -8.84 -8.70
N VAL A 82 -7.55 -9.03 -7.91
CA VAL A 82 -7.77 -10.25 -7.14
C VAL A 82 -8.60 -11.20 -8.00
N ASN A 83 -7.90 -11.96 -8.83
CA ASN A 83 -8.53 -12.78 -9.86
C ASN A 83 -9.13 -14.09 -9.30
N THR A 84 -10.46 -14.17 -9.26
CA THR A 84 -11.20 -15.34 -8.75
C THR A 84 -11.20 -16.54 -9.70
N ASP A 85 -10.70 -16.40 -10.94
CA ASP A 85 -10.46 -17.53 -11.84
C ASP A 85 -9.29 -18.40 -11.36
N ARG A 86 -8.43 -17.86 -10.49
CA ARG A 86 -7.21 -18.51 -9.98
C ARG A 86 -7.15 -18.61 -8.47
N LEU A 87 -7.77 -17.65 -7.77
CA LEU A 87 -7.73 -17.52 -6.32
C LEU A 87 -9.06 -17.95 -5.71
N PHE A 88 -8.98 -18.54 -4.51
CA PHE A 88 -10.14 -18.78 -3.66
C PHE A 88 -10.21 -17.67 -2.60
N VAL A 89 -11.07 -16.69 -2.83
CA VAL A 89 -11.19 -15.51 -1.97
C VAL A 89 -12.21 -15.77 -0.88
N ILE A 90 -11.90 -15.39 0.36
CA ILE A 90 -12.76 -15.50 1.53
C ILE A 90 -12.90 -14.11 2.13
N CYS A 91 -14.12 -13.70 2.48
CA CYS A 91 -14.35 -12.51 3.29
C CYS A 91 -15.39 -12.81 4.36
N SER A 92 -15.05 -12.55 5.61
CA SER A 92 -15.97 -12.71 6.74
C SER A 92 -16.34 -11.36 7.31
N ASN A 93 -17.61 -11.20 7.69
CA ASN A 93 -18.01 -10.07 8.53
C ASN A 93 -17.31 -10.17 9.89
N VAL A 94 -16.78 -9.05 10.41
CA VAL A 94 -16.02 -9.03 11.67
C VAL A 94 -16.86 -9.39 12.89
N LEU A 95 -16.22 -9.98 13.89
CA LEU A 95 -16.80 -10.14 15.24
C LEU A 95 -17.11 -8.76 15.81
N GLY A 96 -18.33 -8.57 16.33
CA GLY A 96 -18.81 -7.27 16.79
C GLY A 96 -19.47 -6.42 15.69
N GLY A 97 -19.47 -6.88 14.43
CA GLY A 97 -20.22 -6.25 13.35
C GLY A 97 -21.72 -6.57 13.38
N CYS A 98 -22.47 -6.10 12.38
CA CYS A 98 -23.94 -6.21 12.33
C CYS A 98 -24.48 -6.91 11.07
N ARG A 99 -23.65 -7.67 10.36
CA ARG A 99 -23.96 -8.27 9.05
C ARG A 99 -23.77 -9.78 9.09
N GLY A 100 -24.41 -10.41 10.07
CA GLY A 100 -24.50 -11.88 10.24
C GLY A 100 -23.57 -12.46 11.31
N THR A 101 -22.31 -12.02 11.38
CA THR A 101 -21.40 -12.46 12.47
C THR A 101 -21.89 -11.98 13.83
N THR A 102 -21.64 -12.77 14.89
CA THR A 102 -21.98 -12.42 16.28
C THR A 102 -21.51 -11.01 16.65
N GLY A 103 -22.46 -10.20 17.13
CA GLY A 103 -22.25 -8.81 17.52
C GLY A 103 -23.30 -8.34 18.54
N PRO A 104 -23.35 -7.04 18.85
CA PRO A 104 -24.27 -6.50 19.86
C PRO A 104 -25.76 -6.79 19.60
N ALA A 105 -26.18 -6.86 18.34
CA ALA A 105 -27.56 -7.19 17.97
C ALA A 105 -27.89 -8.69 18.08
N THR A 106 -26.90 -9.56 18.29
CA THR A 106 -27.12 -11.01 18.46
C THR A 106 -27.82 -11.30 19.79
N ILE A 107 -28.74 -12.27 19.80
CA ILE A 107 -29.41 -12.70 21.03
C ILE A 107 -28.41 -13.32 22.00
N ASN A 108 -28.35 -12.76 23.21
CA ASN A 108 -27.61 -13.33 24.32
C ASN A 108 -28.34 -14.58 24.84
N PRO A 109 -27.73 -15.78 24.79
CA PRO A 109 -28.41 -17.01 25.22
C PRO A 109 -28.72 -17.04 26.72
N ALA A 110 -28.03 -16.25 27.55
CA ALA A 110 -28.29 -16.16 28.98
C ALA A 110 -29.54 -15.32 29.31
N THR A 111 -29.79 -14.24 28.57
CA THR A 111 -30.86 -13.27 28.85
C THR A 111 -32.04 -13.37 27.88
N GLN A 112 -31.87 -14.06 26.75
CA GLN A 112 -32.85 -14.20 25.66
C GLN A 112 -33.26 -12.87 24.99
N ILE A 113 -32.46 -11.81 25.18
CA ILE A 113 -32.57 -10.52 24.49
C ILE A 113 -31.24 -10.23 23.77
N PRO A 114 -31.20 -9.31 22.80
CA PRO A 114 -29.92 -8.87 22.21
C PRO A 114 -28.91 -8.45 23.28
N TYR A 115 -27.61 -8.68 23.04
CA TYR A 115 -26.58 -8.26 23.98
C TYR A 115 -26.63 -6.75 24.25
N GLY A 116 -26.75 -5.95 23.20
CA GLY A 116 -26.63 -4.50 23.28
C GLY A 116 -25.38 -4.05 24.01
N SER A 117 -25.52 -3.24 25.06
CA SER A 117 -24.40 -2.78 25.87
C SER A 117 -23.74 -3.86 26.71
N ASP A 118 -24.36 -5.03 26.89
CA ASP A 118 -23.74 -6.18 27.55
C ASP A 118 -22.81 -6.96 26.61
N PHE A 119 -22.70 -6.58 25.32
CA PHE A 119 -21.75 -7.19 24.41
C PHE A 119 -20.33 -6.87 24.90
N PRO A 120 -19.47 -7.88 25.09
CA PRO A 120 -18.14 -7.64 25.61
C PRO A 120 -17.28 -6.84 24.63
N LEU A 121 -16.33 -6.08 25.18
CA LEU A 121 -15.33 -5.39 24.36
C LEU A 121 -14.55 -6.41 23.53
N VAL A 122 -14.54 -6.22 22.22
CA VAL A 122 -13.76 -7.02 21.27
C VAL A 122 -12.61 -6.18 20.72
N THR A 123 -11.51 -6.86 20.41
CA THR A 123 -10.31 -6.28 19.79
C THR A 123 -10.14 -6.76 18.35
N VAL A 124 -9.22 -6.12 17.61
CA VAL A 124 -8.81 -6.62 16.29
C VAL A 124 -8.26 -8.05 16.39
N GLU A 125 -7.56 -8.38 17.47
CA GLU A 125 -7.08 -9.72 17.77
C GLU A 125 -8.21 -10.72 17.95
N ASP A 126 -9.31 -10.34 18.62
CA ASP A 126 -10.49 -11.21 18.74
C ASP A 126 -11.18 -11.42 17.39
N MET A 127 -11.21 -10.38 16.52
CA MET A 127 -11.71 -10.50 15.15
C MET A 127 -10.86 -11.47 14.31
N VAL A 128 -9.54 -11.35 14.41
CA VAL A 128 -8.58 -12.24 13.73
C VAL A 128 -8.65 -13.67 14.28
N ASP A 129 -8.78 -13.85 15.60
CA ASP A 129 -8.94 -15.17 16.22
C ASP A 129 -10.25 -15.84 15.73
N ALA A 130 -11.32 -15.08 15.49
CA ALA A 130 -12.56 -15.58 14.88
C ALA A 130 -12.38 -15.96 13.40
N GLN A 131 -11.67 -15.15 12.62
CA GLN A 131 -11.30 -15.46 11.24
C GLN A 131 -10.43 -16.72 11.18
N LYS A 132 -9.46 -16.88 12.09
CA LYS A 132 -8.59 -18.06 12.14
C LYS A 132 -9.38 -19.35 12.31
N ARG A 133 -10.42 -19.34 13.15
CA ARG A 133 -11.34 -20.49 13.29
C ARG A 133 -12.06 -20.82 11.99
N LEU A 134 -12.48 -19.81 11.22
CA LEU A 134 -13.06 -20.00 9.90
C LEU A 134 -12.04 -20.60 8.91
N ILE A 135 -10.83 -20.06 8.86
CA ILE A 135 -9.76 -20.57 7.99
C ILE A 135 -9.40 -22.03 8.33
N ASP A 136 -9.36 -22.37 9.62
CA ASP A 136 -9.13 -23.74 10.10
C ASP A 136 -10.29 -24.68 9.74
N LEU A 137 -11.54 -24.23 9.86
CA LEU A 137 -12.72 -24.99 9.43
C LEU A 137 -12.68 -25.28 7.93
N LEU A 138 -12.22 -24.31 7.13
CA LEU A 138 -12.00 -24.46 5.69
C LEU A 138 -10.73 -25.27 5.36
N GLY A 139 -10.00 -25.78 6.37
CA GLY A 139 -8.84 -26.66 6.23
C GLY A 139 -7.66 -26.02 5.50
N ILE A 140 -7.52 -24.70 5.56
CA ILE A 140 -6.44 -23.96 4.92
C ILE A 140 -5.29 -23.79 5.90
N ALA A 141 -4.16 -24.45 5.64
CA ALA A 141 -3.00 -24.40 6.52
C ALA A 141 -2.26 -23.06 6.43
N ARG A 142 -2.10 -22.52 5.23
CA ARG A 142 -1.42 -21.25 4.96
C ARG A 142 -2.19 -20.49 3.88
N LEU A 143 -2.52 -19.24 4.16
CA LEU A 143 -3.16 -18.34 3.20
C LEU A 143 -2.12 -17.86 2.18
N ARG A 144 -2.50 -17.87 0.90
CA ARG A 144 -1.72 -17.24 -0.18
C ARG A 144 -1.51 -15.76 0.11
N ALA A 145 -2.55 -15.10 0.61
CA ALA A 145 -2.48 -13.73 1.07
C ALA A 145 -3.56 -13.37 2.08
N VAL A 146 -3.28 -12.37 2.90
CA VAL A 146 -4.27 -11.59 3.65
C VAL A 146 -4.18 -10.14 3.15
N LEU A 147 -5.31 -9.53 2.82
CA LEU A 147 -5.35 -8.13 2.42
C LEU A 147 -6.52 -7.37 3.01
N GLY A 148 -6.32 -6.09 3.30
CA GLY A 148 -7.39 -5.24 3.82
C GLY A 148 -7.03 -3.77 3.85
N GLY A 149 -8.07 -2.94 3.70
CA GLY A 149 -8.00 -1.48 3.80
C GLY A 149 -8.46 -0.96 5.16
N SER A 150 -7.88 0.12 5.68
CA SER A 150 -8.37 0.78 6.92
C SER A 150 -8.34 -0.16 8.13
N LEU A 151 -9.46 -0.37 8.85
CA LEU A 151 -9.58 -1.43 9.86
C LEU A 151 -9.19 -2.83 9.33
N GLY A 152 -9.41 -3.10 8.04
CA GLY A 152 -8.95 -4.32 7.38
C GLY A 152 -7.42 -4.44 7.33
N ALA A 153 -6.72 -3.31 7.30
CA ALA A 153 -5.26 -3.25 7.34
C ALA A 153 -4.74 -3.61 8.75
N HIS A 154 -5.40 -3.16 9.83
CA HIS A 154 -5.09 -3.61 11.19
C HIS A 154 -5.30 -5.12 11.35
N GLN A 155 -6.41 -5.66 10.81
CA GLN A 155 -6.62 -7.11 10.80
C GLN A 155 -5.51 -7.83 10.02
N THR A 156 -5.05 -7.28 8.90
CA THR A 156 -3.95 -7.84 8.10
C THR A 156 -2.62 -7.85 8.86
N LEU A 157 -2.24 -6.73 9.50
CA LEU A 157 -1.06 -6.63 10.37
C LEU A 157 -1.14 -7.61 11.55
N CYS A 158 -2.31 -7.73 12.16
CA CYS A 158 -2.60 -8.63 13.26
C CYS A 158 -2.46 -10.11 12.83
N TRP A 159 -2.96 -10.48 11.64
CA TRP A 159 -2.75 -11.80 11.04
C TRP A 159 -1.27 -12.13 10.85
N ALA A 160 -0.53 -11.23 10.19
CA ALA A 160 0.88 -11.43 9.87
C ALA A 160 1.75 -11.61 11.12
N THR A 161 1.46 -10.87 12.19
CA THR A 161 2.28 -10.87 13.42
C THR A 161 1.88 -11.97 14.40
N ARG A 162 0.61 -12.37 14.47
CA ARG A 162 0.12 -13.36 15.45
C ARG A 162 0.06 -14.79 14.94
N HIS A 163 -0.02 -14.97 13.63
CA HIS A 163 -0.05 -16.28 12.99
C HIS A 163 1.11 -16.43 12.00
N PRO A 164 2.36 -16.30 12.47
CA PRO A 164 3.51 -16.44 11.59
C PRO A 164 3.55 -17.84 10.96
N GLY A 165 3.96 -17.92 9.70
CA GLY A 165 3.92 -19.15 8.90
C GLY A 165 2.53 -19.51 8.35
N HIS A 166 1.44 -18.86 8.79
CA HIS A 166 0.09 -19.07 8.23
C HIS A 166 -0.28 -18.05 7.15
N VAL A 167 0.55 -17.06 6.90
CA VAL A 167 0.37 -16.05 5.84
C VAL A 167 1.60 -16.09 4.94
N GLN A 168 1.39 -16.14 3.62
CA GLN A 168 2.49 -15.99 2.66
C GLN A 168 2.71 -14.53 2.28
N THR A 169 1.63 -13.77 2.06
CA THR A 169 1.70 -12.37 1.64
C THR A 169 0.71 -11.52 2.45
N ALA A 170 1.15 -10.38 2.95
CA ALA A 170 0.31 -9.40 3.63
C ALA A 170 0.22 -8.11 2.80
N VAL A 171 -1.00 -7.70 2.44
CA VAL A 171 -1.24 -6.47 1.69
C VAL A 171 -2.01 -5.46 2.56
N VAL A 172 -1.30 -4.44 3.01
CA VAL A 172 -1.77 -3.40 3.93
C VAL A 172 -2.11 -2.16 3.10
N ILE A 173 -3.38 -1.78 3.05
CA ILE A 173 -3.85 -0.63 2.25
C ILE A 173 -4.42 0.43 3.19
N ALA A 174 -3.95 1.68 3.10
CA ALA A 174 -4.40 2.79 3.96
C ALA A 174 -4.46 2.38 5.45
N GLY A 175 -3.34 1.87 5.99
CA GLY A 175 -3.25 1.29 7.32
C GLY A 175 -2.01 1.76 8.08
N SER A 176 -1.99 1.54 9.39
CA SER A 176 -0.89 1.95 10.26
C SER A 176 -0.70 1.00 11.44
N ALA A 177 0.42 1.14 12.15
CA ALA A 177 0.70 0.37 13.37
C ALA A 177 -0.24 0.72 14.55
N ARG A 178 -0.89 1.89 14.47
CA ARG A 178 -1.86 2.46 15.41
C ARG A 178 -2.49 3.71 14.80
N VAL A 179 -3.74 3.98 15.13
CA VAL A 179 -4.41 5.22 14.70
C VAL A 179 -3.80 6.48 15.34
N THR A 180 -3.97 7.63 14.70
CA THR A 180 -3.51 8.92 15.22
C THR A 180 -4.42 9.43 16.33
N SER A 181 -3.92 10.30 17.22
CA SER A 181 -4.78 10.95 18.23
C SER A 181 -5.91 11.77 17.60
N GLN A 182 -5.69 12.33 16.41
CA GLN A 182 -6.71 13.05 15.67
C GLN A 182 -7.82 12.10 15.20
N ALA A 183 -7.48 10.93 14.65
CA ALA A 183 -8.45 9.90 14.28
C ALA A 183 -9.29 9.46 15.48
N ILE A 184 -8.65 9.16 16.61
CA ILE A 184 -9.33 8.80 17.87
C ILE A 184 -10.30 9.92 18.31
N ALA A 185 -9.91 11.20 18.17
CA ALA A 185 -10.78 12.31 18.57
C ALA A 185 -12.08 12.35 17.76
N PHE A 186 -12.03 12.07 16.45
CA PHE A 186 -13.24 11.95 15.62
C PHE A 186 -14.11 10.78 16.04
N ASP A 187 -13.51 9.62 16.28
CA ASP A 187 -14.23 8.42 16.73
C ASP A 187 -14.89 8.63 18.11
N VAL A 188 -14.22 9.31 19.04
CA VAL A 188 -14.79 9.71 20.34
C VAL A 188 -16.02 10.61 20.17
N VAL A 189 -15.95 11.61 19.29
CA VAL A 189 -17.11 12.49 19.04
C VAL A 189 -18.26 11.71 18.39
N GLY A 190 -17.97 10.82 17.43
CA GLY A 190 -18.97 9.96 16.81
C GLY A 190 -19.66 9.03 17.82
N ARG A 191 -18.88 8.36 18.69
CA ARG A 191 -19.45 7.54 19.76
C ARG A 191 -20.26 8.35 20.75
N ASN A 192 -19.80 9.54 21.13
CA ASN A 192 -20.56 10.41 22.02
C ASN A 192 -21.89 10.84 21.38
N ALA A 193 -21.93 11.12 20.08
CA ALA A 193 -23.17 11.45 19.39
C ALA A 193 -24.19 10.31 19.47
N ILE A 194 -23.75 9.06 19.33
CA ILE A 194 -24.59 7.87 19.51
C ILE A 194 -25.02 7.71 20.96
N GLN A 195 -24.08 7.75 21.89
CA GLN A 195 -24.33 7.43 23.31
C GLN A 195 -25.17 8.48 24.03
N THR A 196 -25.20 9.71 23.52
CA THR A 196 -26.00 10.81 24.07
C THR A 196 -27.34 11.00 23.35
N ASP A 197 -27.62 10.20 22.31
CA ASP A 197 -28.93 10.17 21.66
C ASP A 197 -29.99 9.71 22.67
N PRO A 198 -31.12 10.44 22.83
CA PRO A 198 -32.20 10.05 23.75
C PRO A 198 -32.75 8.64 23.53
N HIS A 199 -32.68 8.12 22.30
CA HIS A 199 -33.16 6.79 21.94
C HIS A 199 -32.06 5.72 22.03
N PHE A 200 -30.86 6.04 22.52
CA PHE A 200 -29.81 5.04 22.74
C PHE A 200 -30.14 4.08 23.88
N HIS A 201 -30.95 4.51 24.87
CA HIS A 201 -31.40 3.66 25.99
C HIS A 201 -30.24 2.90 26.68
N GLY A 202 -29.09 3.54 26.83
CA GLY A 202 -27.88 2.92 27.41
C GLY A 202 -27.36 1.71 26.63
N GLY A 203 -27.62 1.64 25.33
CA GLY A 203 -27.30 0.52 24.44
C GLY A 203 -28.35 -0.58 24.41
N GLN A 204 -29.46 -0.44 25.15
CA GLN A 204 -30.54 -1.43 25.23
C GLN A 204 -31.80 -0.96 24.47
N TYR A 205 -31.62 -0.40 23.27
CA TYR A 205 -32.70 0.11 22.42
C TYR A 205 -33.42 -0.97 21.59
N TYR A 206 -32.97 -2.23 21.62
CA TYR A 206 -33.62 -3.28 20.85
C TYR A 206 -35.02 -3.57 21.40
N GLY A 207 -36.02 -3.58 20.51
CA GLY A 207 -37.41 -3.86 20.86
C GLY A 207 -38.20 -2.68 21.43
N THR A 208 -37.61 -1.48 21.56
CA THR A 208 -38.29 -0.27 22.06
C THR A 208 -39.05 0.50 20.97
N HIS A 209 -38.86 0.13 19.69
CA HIS A 209 -39.28 0.88 18.49
C HIS A 209 -38.62 2.25 18.31
N GLU A 210 -37.71 2.64 19.21
CA GLU A 210 -36.92 3.86 19.14
C GLU A 210 -35.45 3.49 18.95
N PHE A 211 -34.79 4.14 18.00
CA PHE A 211 -33.39 3.87 17.67
C PHE A 211 -32.57 5.17 17.72
N PRO A 212 -31.28 5.11 18.08
CA PRO A 212 -30.37 6.26 18.13
C PRO A 212 -29.95 6.73 16.72
N ASP A 213 -30.92 6.88 15.82
CA ASP A 213 -30.72 7.15 14.40
C ASP A 213 -30.06 8.51 14.19
N THR A 214 -30.39 9.50 15.03
CA THR A 214 -29.80 10.84 14.94
C THR A 214 -28.33 10.80 15.30
N GLY A 215 -28.00 10.18 16.44
CA GLY A 215 -26.62 9.98 16.88
C GLY A 215 -25.78 9.19 15.89
N LEU A 216 -26.34 8.10 15.33
CA LEU A 216 -25.67 7.28 14.33
C LEU A 216 -25.45 8.03 13.00
N ALA A 217 -26.45 8.80 12.55
CA ALA A 217 -26.31 9.64 11.37
C ALA A 217 -25.21 10.70 11.57
N LEU A 218 -25.17 11.38 12.72
CA LEU A 218 -24.12 12.36 13.04
C LEU A 218 -22.72 11.72 13.07
N ALA A 219 -22.59 10.54 13.69
CA ALA A 219 -21.34 9.78 13.68
C ALA A 219 -20.90 9.44 12.25
N ARG A 220 -21.84 9.02 11.39
CA ARG A 220 -21.55 8.76 9.98
C ARG A 220 -21.12 10.03 9.24
N MET A 221 -21.82 11.15 9.43
CA MET A 221 -21.46 12.42 8.79
C MET A 221 -20.05 12.84 9.18
N LEU A 222 -19.71 12.73 10.46
CA LEU A 222 -18.38 13.06 10.97
C LEU A 222 -17.31 12.16 10.34
N GLY A 223 -17.50 10.84 10.36
CA GLY A 223 -16.58 9.91 9.70
C GLY A 223 -16.46 10.19 8.20
N HIS A 224 -17.57 10.50 7.52
CA HIS A 224 -17.57 10.79 6.08
C HIS A 224 -16.73 12.02 5.73
N ILE A 225 -16.65 13.02 6.61
CA ILE A 225 -15.73 14.16 6.43
C ILE A 225 -14.28 13.69 6.51
N THR A 226 -13.96 12.75 7.41
CA THR A 226 -12.62 12.20 7.55
C THR A 226 -12.17 11.33 6.38
N TYR A 227 -13.11 10.79 5.61
CA TYR A 227 -12.77 9.89 4.51
C TYR A 227 -12.40 10.61 3.22
N LEU A 228 -12.68 11.92 3.13
CA LEU A 228 -12.45 12.73 1.94
C LEU A 228 -11.27 13.70 2.17
N SER A 229 -10.57 14.05 1.10
CA SER A 229 -9.59 15.13 1.13
C SER A 229 -10.25 16.52 1.10
N SER A 230 -9.48 17.55 1.45
CA SER A 230 -9.92 18.94 1.31
C SER A 230 -10.23 19.28 -0.15
N GLU A 231 -9.40 18.82 -1.08
CA GLU A 231 -9.50 19.05 -2.51
C GLU A 231 -10.77 18.42 -3.10
N ALA A 232 -11.10 17.19 -2.69
CA ALA A 232 -12.34 16.51 -3.08
C ALA A 232 -13.57 17.24 -2.55
N MET A 233 -13.53 17.71 -1.30
CA MET A 233 -14.61 18.52 -0.72
C MET A 233 -14.81 19.82 -1.50
N THR A 234 -13.73 20.56 -1.78
CA THR A 234 -13.79 21.79 -2.60
C THR A 234 -14.37 21.52 -3.98
N ARG A 235 -13.84 20.53 -4.72
CA ARG A 235 -14.31 20.21 -6.08
C ARG A 235 -15.80 19.85 -6.11
N LYS A 236 -16.25 19.09 -5.12
CA LYS A 236 -17.61 18.56 -5.08
C LYS A 236 -18.65 19.58 -4.63
N PHE A 237 -18.28 20.52 -3.75
CA PHE A 237 -19.26 21.36 -3.08
C PHE A 237 -19.09 22.86 -3.32
N ASP A 238 -17.92 23.37 -3.71
CA ASP A 238 -17.71 24.82 -3.79
C ASP A 238 -18.41 25.48 -4.98
N LEU A 239 -18.53 24.77 -6.12
CA LEU A 239 -19.22 25.27 -7.30
C LEU A 239 -20.71 25.56 -7.03
N ASP A 240 -21.36 24.67 -6.27
CA ASP A 240 -22.79 24.74 -5.96
C ASP A 240 -23.05 25.00 -4.46
N ARG A 241 -22.11 25.67 -3.78
CA ARG A 241 -22.10 25.81 -2.30
C ARG A 241 -23.44 26.27 -1.71
N HIS A 242 -24.12 27.19 -2.40
CA HIS A 242 -25.37 27.79 -1.97
C HIS A 242 -26.63 27.18 -2.62
N ALA A 243 -26.49 26.03 -3.30
CA ALA A 243 -27.57 25.31 -3.98
C ALA A 243 -27.77 23.92 -3.35
N PRO A 244 -28.37 23.83 -2.15
CA PRO A 244 -28.66 22.56 -1.50
C PRO A 244 -29.70 21.73 -2.27
N ARG A 245 -29.60 20.40 -2.17
CA ARG A 245 -30.62 19.51 -2.72
C ARG A 245 -31.85 19.49 -1.82
N ASP A 246 -33.03 19.42 -2.44
CA ASP A 246 -34.27 19.25 -1.69
C ASP A 246 -34.37 17.83 -1.13
N MET A 247 -34.47 17.73 0.19
CA MET A 247 -34.49 16.46 0.93
C MET A 247 -35.36 16.63 2.17
N VAL A 248 -36.10 15.58 2.53
CA VAL A 248 -36.92 15.56 3.75
C VAL A 248 -36.06 15.03 4.91
N THR A 249 -35.51 15.92 5.73
CA THR A 249 -34.69 15.59 6.90
C THR A 249 -34.62 16.79 7.86
N ASP A 250 -34.41 16.55 9.15
CA ASP A 250 -34.30 17.59 10.18
C ASP A 250 -32.89 18.21 10.27
N PHE A 251 -31.91 17.66 9.53
CA PHE A 251 -30.54 18.16 9.50
C PHE A 251 -30.40 19.47 8.67
N GLU A 252 -29.28 20.16 8.88
CA GLU A 252 -28.92 21.43 8.24
C GLU A 252 -28.79 21.29 6.71
N LYS A 253 -29.33 22.26 5.97
CA LYS A 253 -29.35 22.27 4.49
C LYS A 253 -29.06 23.65 3.89
N ARG A 254 -28.47 24.59 4.61
CA ARG A 254 -28.18 25.92 4.02
C ARG A 254 -27.13 25.80 2.91
N PHE A 255 -26.29 24.77 2.98
CA PHE A 255 -25.23 24.51 2.02
C PHE A 255 -25.38 23.13 1.35
N SER A 256 -24.87 23.00 0.13
CA SER A 256 -24.88 21.74 -0.63
C SER A 256 -24.23 20.59 0.15
N VAL A 257 -23.11 20.86 0.82
CA VAL A 257 -22.43 19.90 1.71
C VAL A 257 -23.33 19.39 2.84
N GLY A 258 -24.19 20.25 3.43
CA GLY A 258 -25.13 19.86 4.48
C GLY A 258 -26.15 18.85 3.97
N SER A 259 -26.80 19.15 2.84
CA SER A 259 -27.74 18.21 2.20
C SER A 259 -27.09 16.88 1.81
N TYR A 260 -25.82 16.91 1.35
CA TYR A 260 -25.07 15.70 1.02
C TYR A 260 -24.76 14.84 2.25
N LEU A 261 -24.26 15.45 3.32
CA LEU A 261 -23.94 14.73 4.56
C LEU A 261 -25.19 14.13 5.19
N ALA A 262 -26.31 14.86 5.18
CA ALA A 262 -27.60 14.35 5.64
C ALA A 262 -28.01 13.08 4.88
N TYR A 263 -27.88 13.08 3.56
CA TYR A 263 -28.15 11.89 2.73
C TYR A 263 -27.25 10.70 3.09
N GLN A 264 -25.94 10.95 3.25
CA GLN A 264 -25.00 9.88 3.64
C GLN A 264 -25.32 9.31 5.03
N GLY A 265 -25.73 10.15 5.97
CA GLY A 265 -26.18 9.74 7.29
C GLY A 265 -27.42 8.85 7.23
N GLU A 266 -28.47 9.31 6.55
CA GLU A 266 -29.75 8.58 6.42
C GLU A 266 -29.58 7.20 5.77
N GLN A 267 -28.81 7.12 4.68
CA GLN A 267 -28.53 5.84 4.01
C GLN A 267 -27.73 4.87 4.89
N PHE A 268 -26.88 5.38 5.79
CA PHE A 268 -26.09 4.55 6.68
C PHE A 268 -26.90 3.98 7.84
N VAL A 269 -27.77 4.79 8.44
CA VAL A 269 -28.68 4.37 9.52
C VAL A 269 -29.51 3.16 9.09
N GLY A 270 -30.01 3.14 7.85
CA GLY A 270 -30.82 2.03 7.34
C GLY A 270 -30.07 0.70 7.16
N ARG A 271 -28.75 0.64 7.36
CA ARG A 271 -27.95 -0.59 7.10
C ARG A 271 -26.93 -0.93 8.18
N PHE A 272 -26.83 -0.16 9.26
CA PHE A 272 -25.80 -0.34 10.28
C PHE A 272 -26.38 -0.19 11.68
N ASP A 273 -25.84 -0.95 12.64
CA ASP A 273 -26.29 -0.95 14.03
C ASP A 273 -25.39 -0.04 14.89
N ALA A 274 -25.99 0.78 15.76
CA ALA A 274 -25.28 1.78 16.52
C ALA A 274 -24.32 1.19 17.58
N ASN A 275 -24.74 0.13 18.30
CA ASN A 275 -23.85 -0.57 19.22
C ASN A 275 -22.69 -1.25 18.49
N SER A 276 -22.93 -1.80 17.29
CA SER A 276 -21.89 -2.37 16.44
C SER A 276 -20.91 -1.31 15.97
N TYR A 277 -21.37 -0.10 15.64
CA TYR A 277 -20.49 1.03 15.31
C TYR A 277 -19.58 1.40 16.48
N VAL A 278 -20.14 1.52 17.68
CA VAL A 278 -19.37 1.77 18.91
C VAL A 278 -18.34 0.65 19.13
N THR A 279 -18.75 -0.60 18.97
CA THR A 279 -17.90 -1.79 19.19
C THR A 279 -16.73 -1.83 18.21
N VAL A 280 -17.00 -1.66 16.92
CA VAL A 280 -15.98 -1.78 15.86
C VAL A 280 -15.00 -0.59 15.88
N THR A 281 -15.48 0.63 16.12
CA THR A 281 -14.59 1.81 16.26
C THR A 281 -13.71 1.71 17.50
N LEU A 282 -14.22 1.21 18.63
CA LEU A 282 -13.40 0.94 19.81
C LEU A 282 -12.34 -0.14 19.55
N ALA A 283 -12.67 -1.19 18.78
CA ALA A 283 -11.69 -2.20 18.39
C ALA A 283 -10.55 -1.59 17.56
N MET A 284 -10.88 -0.69 16.62
CA MET A 284 -9.90 0.04 15.81
C MET A 284 -9.01 0.95 16.66
N ASP A 285 -9.61 1.74 17.55
CA ASP A 285 -8.89 2.68 18.41
C ASP A 285 -7.93 1.99 19.39
N ASN A 286 -8.27 0.78 19.83
CA ASN A 286 -7.45 0.00 20.76
C ASN A 286 -6.34 -0.82 20.06
N PHE A 287 -6.32 -0.89 18.73
CA PHE A 287 -5.23 -1.56 18.03
C PHE A 287 -3.94 -0.75 18.15
N ASP A 288 -2.94 -1.31 18.84
CA ASP A 288 -1.67 -0.63 19.12
C ASP A 288 -0.51 -1.63 19.08
N MET A 289 0.34 -1.52 18.06
CA MET A 289 1.58 -2.31 17.94
C MET A 289 2.74 -1.70 18.72
N GLY A 290 2.56 -0.55 19.39
CA GLY A 290 3.55 0.12 20.22
C GLY A 290 3.59 1.64 20.04
N ASP A 291 3.92 2.35 21.11
CA ASP A 291 4.11 3.81 21.17
C ASP A 291 5.49 4.29 20.71
N THR A 292 6.43 3.37 20.55
CA THR A 292 7.85 3.62 20.26
C THR A 292 8.28 2.82 19.03
N ARG A 293 9.35 3.27 18.38
CA ARG A 293 9.90 2.55 17.21
C ARG A 293 10.28 1.12 17.60
N GLU A 294 10.89 0.95 18.78
CA GLU A 294 11.38 -0.33 19.29
C GLU A 294 10.25 -1.32 19.56
N LYS A 295 9.15 -0.87 20.20
CA LYS A 295 7.98 -1.74 20.44
C LYS A 295 7.31 -2.17 19.14
N ARG A 296 7.21 -1.28 18.16
CA ARG A 296 6.63 -1.61 16.84
C ARG A 296 7.51 -2.55 16.05
N LEU A 297 8.83 -2.36 16.12
CA LEU A 297 9.80 -3.31 15.57
C LEU A 297 9.67 -4.69 16.22
N GLU A 298 9.50 -4.75 17.54
CA GLU A 298 9.26 -6.01 18.27
C GLU A 298 7.96 -6.69 17.83
N ALA A 299 6.88 -5.92 17.68
CA ALA A 299 5.58 -6.45 17.25
C ALA A 299 5.64 -7.05 15.84
N LEU A 300 6.43 -6.45 14.94
CA LEU A 300 6.62 -6.94 13.56
C LEU A 300 7.60 -8.12 13.46
N ARG A 301 8.52 -8.29 14.42
CA ARG A 301 9.62 -9.26 14.34
C ARG A 301 9.17 -10.71 14.13
N ALA A 302 8.00 -11.07 14.66
CA ALA A 302 7.49 -12.44 14.53
C ALA A 302 6.95 -12.75 13.13
N ALA A 303 6.61 -11.74 12.34
CA ALA A 303 5.99 -11.94 11.03
C ALA A 303 6.96 -12.59 10.03
N ASP A 304 6.45 -13.55 9.26
CA ASP A 304 7.18 -14.30 8.25
C ASP A 304 6.32 -14.33 6.97
N CYS A 305 6.33 -13.22 6.23
CA CYS A 305 5.55 -13.05 5.01
C CYS A 305 6.08 -11.92 4.12
N ASP A 306 5.72 -11.97 2.83
CA ASP A 306 5.99 -10.91 1.88
C ASP A 306 5.01 -9.75 2.05
N TRP A 307 5.52 -8.52 2.08
CA TRP A 307 4.69 -7.33 2.32
C TRP A 307 4.43 -6.52 1.05
N LEU A 308 3.21 -5.99 0.94
CA LEU A 308 2.87 -4.87 0.07
C LEU A 308 2.14 -3.83 0.91
N VAL A 309 2.66 -2.60 0.94
CA VAL A 309 2.04 -1.46 1.61
C VAL A 309 1.59 -0.45 0.56
N ILE A 310 0.34 0.01 0.63
CA ILE A 310 -0.22 1.02 -0.27
C ILE A 310 -0.81 2.15 0.58
N SER A 311 -0.47 3.39 0.27
CA SER A 311 -1.09 4.60 0.86
C SER A 311 -1.57 5.57 -0.22
N PHE A 312 -2.27 6.62 0.19
CA PHE A 312 -2.87 7.61 -0.70
C PHE A 312 -2.44 9.00 -0.28
N SER A 313 -1.94 9.82 -1.21
CA SER A 313 -1.26 11.10 -0.91
C SER A 313 -2.12 12.08 -0.10
N SER A 314 -3.44 12.07 -0.32
CA SER A 314 -4.41 12.93 0.37
C SER A 314 -5.13 12.30 1.57
N ASP A 315 -4.75 11.07 1.97
CA ASP A 315 -5.29 10.44 3.18
C ASP A 315 -4.72 11.15 4.42
N TRP A 316 -5.62 11.66 5.25
CA TRP A 316 -5.28 12.31 6.51
C TRP A 316 -5.79 11.55 7.74
N LEU A 317 -6.58 10.48 7.52
CA LEU A 317 -7.01 9.56 8.58
C LEU A 317 -5.92 8.52 8.86
N PHE A 318 -5.34 7.97 7.80
CA PHE A 318 -4.15 7.12 7.81
C PHE A 318 -3.05 7.75 6.93
N PRO A 319 -2.35 8.78 7.45
CA PRO A 319 -1.39 9.54 6.65
C PRO A 319 -0.30 8.65 6.04
N PRO A 320 0.16 8.92 4.80
CA PRO A 320 1.24 8.17 4.16
C PRO A 320 2.51 8.05 5.01
N ALA A 321 2.78 9.05 5.86
CA ALA A 321 3.88 8.99 6.82
C ALA A 321 3.84 7.77 7.75
N GLN A 322 2.65 7.29 8.15
CA GLN A 322 2.50 6.08 8.95
C GLN A 322 2.80 4.81 8.13
N SER A 323 2.44 4.78 6.84
CA SER A 323 2.80 3.69 5.93
C SER A 323 4.30 3.64 5.66
N ARG A 324 4.94 4.79 5.42
CA ARG A 324 6.40 4.88 5.27
C ARG A 324 7.13 4.43 6.53
N GLU A 325 6.60 4.76 7.72
CA GLU A 325 7.14 4.24 8.98
C GLU A 325 7.05 2.70 9.07
N LEU A 326 5.91 2.10 8.69
CA LEU A 326 5.78 0.64 8.61
C LEU A 326 6.80 0.04 7.63
N VAL A 327 6.93 0.60 6.44
CA VAL A 327 7.89 0.15 5.42
C VAL A 327 9.32 0.24 5.95
N ALA A 328 9.69 1.33 6.62
CA ALA A 328 11.00 1.49 7.24
C ALA A 328 11.26 0.43 8.31
N LEU A 329 10.27 0.08 9.14
CA LEU A 329 10.40 -0.97 10.16
C LEU A 329 10.60 -2.36 9.54
N ILE A 330 9.77 -2.72 8.55
CA ILE A 330 9.85 -4.01 7.83
C ILE A 330 11.19 -4.11 7.10
N THR A 331 11.61 -3.01 6.47
CA THR A 331 12.91 -2.87 5.83
C THR A 331 14.03 -3.10 6.85
N THR A 332 14.01 -2.47 8.03
CA THR A 332 15.01 -2.70 9.11
C THR A 332 15.07 -4.17 9.58
N LEU A 333 13.95 -4.89 9.57
CA LEU A 333 13.94 -6.32 9.92
C LEU A 333 14.55 -7.23 8.84
N GLY A 334 14.80 -6.71 7.64
CA GLY A 334 15.31 -7.49 6.50
C GLY A 334 14.21 -8.25 5.77
N GLU A 335 12.94 -7.97 6.06
CA GLU A 335 11.80 -8.62 5.43
C GLU A 335 11.49 -8.03 4.04
N PRO A 336 11.01 -8.83 3.09
CA PRO A 336 10.69 -8.37 1.74
C PRO A 336 9.43 -7.48 1.74
N VAL A 337 9.60 -6.22 1.31
CA VAL A 337 8.51 -5.23 1.27
C VAL A 337 8.50 -4.44 -0.03
N SER A 338 7.31 -4.33 -0.61
CA SER A 338 7.01 -3.40 -1.69
C SER A 338 6.14 -2.26 -1.16
N TYR A 339 6.30 -1.05 -1.67
CA TYR A 339 5.53 0.11 -1.25
C TYR A 339 5.19 1.01 -2.43
N CYS A 340 3.97 1.55 -2.44
CA CYS A 340 3.60 2.64 -3.35
C CYS A 340 2.64 3.63 -2.69
N GLU A 341 2.91 4.91 -2.88
CA GLU A 341 2.01 6.00 -2.55
C GLU A 341 1.24 6.41 -3.80
N ILE A 342 -0.07 6.20 -3.78
CA ILE A 342 -0.94 6.56 -4.90
C ILE A 342 -1.27 8.04 -4.80
N GLU A 343 -0.84 8.81 -5.80
CA GLU A 343 -1.20 10.22 -5.90
C GLU A 343 -2.69 10.34 -6.24
N THR A 344 -3.46 10.94 -5.34
CA THR A 344 -4.91 11.06 -5.49
C THR A 344 -5.46 12.15 -4.59
N ASP A 345 -6.63 12.65 -4.94
CA ASP A 345 -7.43 13.55 -4.11
C ASP A 345 -8.61 12.84 -3.43
N GLY A 346 -8.74 11.52 -3.53
CA GLY A 346 -9.88 10.80 -2.96
C GLY A 346 -9.89 10.70 -1.43
N GLY A 347 -8.79 11.04 -0.76
CA GLY A 347 -8.63 10.88 0.69
C GLY A 347 -8.54 9.42 1.12
N HIS A 348 -9.02 9.10 2.32
CA HIS A 348 -9.02 7.74 2.83
C HIS A 348 -9.90 6.79 1.99
N ASP A 349 -11.00 7.27 1.40
CA ASP A 349 -11.90 6.43 0.60
C ASP A 349 -11.28 5.96 -0.73
N SER A 350 -10.08 6.45 -1.11
CA SER A 350 -9.41 6.11 -2.36
C SER A 350 -9.28 4.61 -2.62
N PHE A 351 -9.05 3.77 -1.59
CA PHE A 351 -8.98 2.31 -1.80
C PHE A 351 -10.30 1.67 -2.29
N LEU A 352 -11.42 2.43 -2.26
CA LEU A 352 -12.75 2.03 -2.72
C LEU A 352 -13.16 2.72 -4.02
N LEU A 353 -12.43 3.74 -4.49
CA LEU A 353 -12.79 4.51 -5.67
C LEU A 353 -12.31 3.82 -6.95
N PRO A 354 -13.16 3.69 -8.00
CA PRO A 354 -12.78 2.98 -9.23
C PRO A 354 -11.50 3.50 -9.89
N ALA A 355 -11.30 4.82 -9.94
CA ALA A 355 -10.12 5.44 -10.56
C ALA A 355 -8.82 5.10 -9.80
N ASP A 356 -8.88 5.12 -8.47
CA ASP A 356 -7.72 4.79 -7.65
C ASP A 356 -7.45 3.26 -7.65
N ILE A 357 -8.51 2.44 -7.68
CA ILE A 357 -8.40 0.97 -7.87
C ILE A 357 -7.69 0.63 -9.19
N GLU A 358 -7.94 1.38 -10.27
CA GLU A 358 -7.23 1.21 -11.54
C GLU A 358 -5.72 1.46 -11.37
N ALA A 359 -5.33 2.44 -10.55
CA ALA A 359 -3.94 2.76 -10.28
C ALA A 359 -3.24 1.69 -9.41
N PHE A 360 -3.84 1.28 -8.28
CA PHE A 360 -3.17 0.36 -7.34
C PHE A 360 -3.45 -1.12 -7.61
N GLY A 361 -4.51 -1.46 -8.34
CA GLY A 361 -4.89 -2.83 -8.69
C GLY A 361 -3.76 -3.64 -9.35
N PRO A 362 -2.99 -3.07 -10.30
CA PRO A 362 -1.81 -3.73 -10.86
C PRO A 362 -0.75 -4.14 -9.83
N LEU A 363 -0.54 -3.37 -8.76
CA LEU A 363 0.38 -3.71 -7.67
C LEU A 363 -0.11 -4.93 -6.90
N VAL A 364 -1.41 -4.96 -6.55
CA VAL A 364 -2.05 -6.10 -5.88
C VAL A 364 -1.94 -7.35 -6.76
N ALA A 365 -2.28 -7.24 -8.04
CA ALA A 365 -2.19 -8.34 -9.00
C ALA A 365 -0.76 -8.88 -9.13
N ALA A 366 0.24 -7.99 -9.18
CA ALA A 366 1.65 -8.36 -9.24
C ALA A 366 2.06 -9.16 -8.00
N LYS A 367 1.70 -8.69 -6.79
CA LYS A 367 2.07 -9.35 -5.53
C LYS A 367 1.37 -10.70 -5.33
N LEU A 368 0.10 -10.82 -5.76
CA LEU A 368 -0.64 -12.09 -5.68
C LEU A 368 -0.19 -13.11 -6.74
N GLY A 369 0.58 -12.67 -7.74
CA GLY A 369 1.23 -13.51 -8.74
C GLY A 369 0.70 -13.23 -10.13
N ALA A 370 1.56 -12.65 -10.98
CA ALA A 370 1.24 -12.26 -12.35
C ALA A 370 0.60 -13.40 -13.16
N LEU A 371 -0.36 -13.05 -14.03
CA LEU A 371 -0.99 -13.99 -14.97
C LEU A 371 -0.01 -14.54 -16.01
N ARG A 372 1.07 -13.80 -16.29
CA ARG A 372 2.15 -14.17 -17.20
C ARG A 372 3.47 -13.62 -16.65
N PRO A 373 4.50 -14.46 -16.42
CA PRO A 373 5.82 -13.97 -16.07
C PRO A 373 6.34 -13.05 -17.18
N GLN A 374 6.82 -11.86 -16.84
CA GLN A 374 7.53 -11.02 -17.80
C GLN A 374 8.99 -11.48 -17.87
N HIS A 375 9.50 -11.64 -19.10
CA HIS A 375 10.94 -11.86 -19.30
C HIS A 375 11.66 -10.51 -19.29
N PRO A 376 12.78 -10.39 -18.55
CA PRO A 376 13.52 -9.15 -18.53
C PRO A 376 14.03 -8.83 -19.93
N ARG A 377 13.85 -7.58 -20.34
CA ARG A 377 14.45 -7.07 -21.56
C ARG A 377 15.95 -6.85 -21.35
N LYS A 378 16.70 -6.99 -22.43
CA LYS A 378 18.13 -6.66 -22.43
C LYS A 378 18.31 -5.26 -22.98
N SER A 379 19.09 -4.47 -22.26
CA SER A 379 19.69 -3.25 -22.78
C SER A 379 21.21 -3.37 -22.67
N ALA A 380 21.93 -2.66 -23.54
CA ALA A 380 23.40 -2.67 -23.52
C ALA A 380 23.95 -2.10 -22.19
N GLU A 381 23.27 -1.11 -21.61
CA GLU A 381 23.63 -0.53 -20.31
C GLU A 381 23.42 -1.55 -19.18
N ASP A 382 22.26 -2.21 -19.13
CA ASP A 382 22.01 -3.27 -18.13
C ASP A 382 22.98 -4.44 -18.27
N ASP A 383 23.35 -4.83 -19.49
CA ASP A 383 24.36 -5.87 -19.73
C ASP A 383 25.71 -5.48 -19.10
N ARG A 384 26.14 -4.22 -19.27
CA ARG A 384 27.39 -3.70 -18.71
C ARG A 384 27.36 -3.63 -17.18
N ILE A 385 26.26 -3.12 -16.61
CA ILE A 385 26.08 -3.06 -15.15
C ILE A 385 26.05 -4.49 -14.57
N PHE A 386 25.32 -5.39 -15.22
CA PHE A 386 25.19 -6.79 -14.81
C PHE A 386 26.53 -7.55 -14.81
N GLU A 387 27.47 -7.19 -15.68
CA GLU A 387 28.81 -7.77 -15.70
C GLU A 387 29.70 -7.26 -14.56
N LEU A 388 29.46 -6.05 -14.06
CA LEU A 388 30.23 -5.44 -12.98
C LEU A 388 29.80 -5.88 -11.59
N ILE A 389 28.56 -6.35 -11.45
CA ILE A 389 28.01 -6.83 -10.19
C ILE A 389 28.36 -8.33 -10.04
N PRO A 390 29.17 -8.71 -9.04
CA PRO A 390 29.50 -10.10 -8.78
C PRO A 390 28.25 -10.93 -8.44
N PRO A 391 28.19 -12.21 -8.84
CA PRO A 391 27.12 -13.11 -8.43
C PRO A 391 26.96 -13.19 -6.91
N GLY A 392 25.72 -13.27 -6.42
CA GLY A 392 25.42 -13.32 -4.99
C GLY A 392 25.52 -11.99 -4.24
N SER A 393 25.73 -10.88 -4.93
CA SER A 393 25.72 -9.54 -4.33
C SER A 393 24.31 -9.04 -4.06
N SER A 394 24.12 -8.33 -2.96
CA SER A 394 22.89 -7.56 -2.69
C SER A 394 22.89 -6.24 -3.46
N VAL A 395 21.75 -5.85 -4.04
CA VAL A 395 21.65 -4.68 -4.93
C VAL A 395 20.42 -3.81 -4.63
N LEU A 396 20.65 -2.49 -4.55
CA LEU A 396 19.61 -1.46 -4.58
C LEU A 396 19.72 -0.71 -5.91
N ASP A 397 18.63 -0.61 -6.67
CA ASP A 397 18.60 0.07 -7.97
C ASP A 397 17.73 1.33 -7.90
N LEU A 398 18.37 2.49 -8.06
CA LEU A 398 17.75 3.81 -7.87
C LEU A 398 17.25 4.37 -9.21
N GLY A 399 15.93 4.37 -9.39
CA GLY A 399 15.30 4.59 -10.69
C GLY A 399 15.28 3.31 -11.52
N CYS A 400 14.86 2.19 -10.91
CA CYS A 400 14.97 0.86 -11.50
C CYS A 400 14.10 0.64 -12.75
N GLY A 401 13.21 1.58 -13.06
CA GLY A 401 12.27 1.49 -14.16
C GLY A 401 11.44 0.21 -14.06
N LYS A 402 11.53 -0.65 -15.08
CA LYS A 402 10.74 -1.89 -15.12
C LYS A 402 11.34 -3.05 -14.31
N GLY A 403 12.51 -2.85 -13.72
CA GLY A 403 13.19 -3.87 -12.92
C GLY A 403 13.89 -4.95 -13.76
N ASP A 404 14.16 -4.69 -15.04
CA ASP A 404 14.79 -5.63 -15.97
C ASP A 404 16.19 -6.09 -15.46
N LEU A 405 17.01 -5.15 -14.97
CA LEU A 405 18.32 -5.45 -14.36
C LEU A 405 18.17 -6.33 -13.11
N LEU A 406 17.31 -5.92 -12.17
CA LEU A 406 17.09 -6.64 -10.93
C LEU A 406 16.55 -8.06 -11.18
N ALA A 407 15.63 -8.22 -12.13
CA ALA A 407 15.11 -9.53 -12.52
C ALA A 407 16.22 -10.48 -12.99
N ARG A 408 17.19 -9.98 -13.76
CA ARG A 408 18.35 -10.77 -14.19
C ARG A 408 19.31 -11.07 -13.04
N LEU A 409 19.52 -10.12 -12.14
CA LEU A 409 20.34 -10.35 -10.93
C LEU A 409 19.70 -11.40 -10.01
N LYS A 410 18.37 -11.44 -9.95
CA LYS A 410 17.62 -12.47 -9.23
C LYS A 410 17.88 -13.86 -9.79
N GLU A 411 17.89 -14.01 -11.12
CA GLU A 411 18.23 -15.29 -11.77
C GLU A 411 19.67 -15.77 -11.44
N ARG A 412 20.57 -14.86 -11.06
CA ARG A 412 21.92 -15.17 -10.56
C ARG A 412 22.00 -15.51 -9.07
N GLY A 413 20.88 -15.55 -8.35
CA GLY A 413 20.83 -15.88 -6.94
C GLY A 413 21.27 -14.75 -6.00
N ALA A 414 21.08 -13.49 -6.41
CA ALA A 414 21.27 -12.36 -5.52
C ALA A 414 20.35 -12.48 -4.28
N PRO A 415 20.89 -12.34 -3.05
CA PRO A 415 20.15 -12.64 -1.83
C PRO A 415 19.15 -11.55 -1.42
N LEU A 416 19.41 -10.30 -1.82
CA LEU A 416 18.60 -9.14 -1.49
C LEU A 416 18.62 -8.16 -2.67
N LEU A 417 17.44 -7.86 -3.21
CA LEU A 417 17.25 -6.95 -4.32
C LEU A 417 16.13 -5.98 -3.98
N CYS A 418 16.32 -4.70 -4.31
CA CYS A 418 15.27 -3.69 -4.15
C CYS A 418 15.38 -2.64 -5.24
N GLY A 419 14.26 -2.29 -5.85
CA GLY A 419 14.13 -1.13 -6.71
C GLY A 419 13.59 0.09 -5.96
N VAL A 420 14.01 1.28 -6.37
CA VAL A 420 13.37 2.54 -6.00
C VAL A 420 12.83 3.20 -7.28
N GLU A 421 11.56 3.54 -7.28
CA GLU A 421 10.86 4.10 -8.44
C GLU A 421 9.63 4.89 -7.97
N VAL A 422 9.24 5.95 -8.66
CA VAL A 422 8.09 6.80 -8.30
C VAL A 422 6.86 6.54 -9.18
N SER A 423 7.02 5.90 -10.34
CA SER A 423 5.88 5.49 -11.17
C SER A 423 5.25 4.19 -10.66
N THR A 424 3.98 4.27 -10.29
CA THR A 424 3.16 3.12 -9.89
C THR A 424 3.21 1.97 -10.90
N GLU A 425 3.18 2.26 -12.21
CA GLU A 425 3.22 1.25 -13.26
C GLU A 425 4.58 0.53 -13.32
N LEU A 426 5.67 1.26 -13.11
CA LEU A 426 7.03 0.73 -13.15
C LEU A 426 7.34 -0.08 -11.87
N ILE A 427 6.84 0.35 -10.71
CA ILE A 427 6.85 -0.45 -9.48
C ILE A 427 6.10 -1.76 -9.70
N ALA A 428 4.87 -1.70 -10.25
CA ALA A 428 4.09 -2.90 -10.55
C ALA A 428 4.83 -3.83 -11.53
N SER A 429 5.50 -3.28 -12.55
CA SER A 429 6.33 -4.05 -13.49
C SER A 429 7.48 -4.76 -12.77
N THR A 430 8.20 -4.07 -11.89
CA THR A 430 9.31 -4.65 -11.11
C THR A 430 8.81 -5.80 -10.22
N MET A 431 7.67 -5.61 -9.57
CA MET A 431 7.02 -6.64 -8.75
C MET A 431 6.57 -7.85 -9.56
N GLN A 432 6.23 -7.71 -10.84
CA GLN A 432 5.88 -8.83 -11.70
C GLN A 432 7.07 -9.75 -12.01
N HIS A 433 8.30 -9.26 -11.88
CA HIS A 433 9.52 -10.08 -11.88
C HIS A 433 9.78 -10.74 -10.51
N GLY A 434 8.91 -10.49 -9.52
CA GLY A 434 9.03 -10.94 -8.15
C GLY A 434 10.18 -10.25 -7.42
N VAL A 435 10.48 -9.00 -7.76
CA VAL A 435 11.46 -8.18 -7.05
C VAL A 435 10.73 -7.06 -6.32
N GLU A 436 11.18 -6.77 -5.10
CA GLU A 436 10.68 -5.68 -4.27
C GLU A 436 10.99 -4.32 -4.91
N ALA A 437 10.01 -3.41 -4.87
CA ALA A 437 10.15 -2.04 -5.32
C ALA A 437 9.41 -1.12 -4.36
N ILE A 438 10.03 0.01 -4.06
CA ILE A 438 9.57 0.94 -3.03
C ILE A 438 9.50 2.33 -3.63
N ASP A 439 8.35 2.97 -3.44
CA ASP A 439 8.11 4.36 -3.82
C ASP A 439 8.83 5.33 -2.89
N TYR A 440 9.89 5.92 -3.41
CA TYR A 440 10.64 6.97 -2.74
C TYR A 440 11.08 8.06 -3.71
N ASP A 441 10.80 9.30 -3.33
CA ASP A 441 11.36 10.47 -3.99
C ASP A 441 12.85 10.62 -3.62
N LEU A 442 13.72 10.25 -4.57
CA LEU A 442 15.18 10.40 -4.46
C LEU A 442 15.62 11.85 -4.18
N ASN A 443 14.75 12.85 -4.38
CA ASN A 443 15.04 14.23 -4.03
C ASN A 443 15.06 14.48 -2.51
N VAL A 444 14.37 13.63 -1.75
CA VAL A 444 14.25 13.74 -0.28
C VAL A 444 15.37 12.96 0.43
N GLY A 445 16.01 12.00 -0.24
CA GLY A 445 17.08 11.15 0.27
C GLY A 445 16.63 9.70 0.51
N LEU A 446 17.50 8.88 1.11
CA LEU A 446 17.24 7.45 1.39
C LEU A 446 17.21 7.08 2.89
N PRO A 447 16.40 7.76 3.75
CA PRO A 447 16.49 7.60 5.20
C PRO A 447 16.09 6.22 5.75
N GLU A 448 15.38 5.40 4.97
CA GLU A 448 14.83 4.12 5.42
C GLU A 448 15.79 2.95 5.31
N PHE A 449 16.90 3.13 4.59
CA PHE A 449 17.92 2.11 4.46
C PHE A 449 19.07 2.36 5.42
N ASP A 450 19.37 1.32 6.20
CA ASP A 450 20.54 1.27 7.09
C ASP A 450 21.86 1.35 6.30
N ASP A 451 22.91 1.81 6.97
CA ASP A 451 24.24 1.96 6.38
C ASP A 451 24.84 0.60 5.95
N ASN A 452 25.47 0.58 4.77
CA ASN A 452 26.12 -0.60 4.17
C ASN A 452 25.21 -1.84 4.05
N ARG A 453 23.90 -1.64 3.95
CA ARG A 453 22.92 -2.70 3.76
C ARG A 453 23.11 -3.47 2.45
N PHE A 454 23.50 -2.78 1.39
CA PHE A 454 23.69 -3.37 0.07
C PHE A 454 25.17 -3.43 -0.31
N ASP A 455 25.56 -4.46 -1.06
CA ASP A 455 26.91 -4.55 -1.62
C ASP A 455 27.08 -3.52 -2.74
N TYR A 456 26.04 -3.35 -3.57
CA TYR A 456 26.01 -2.39 -4.67
C TYR A 456 24.74 -1.55 -4.66
N VAL A 457 24.89 -0.26 -4.93
CA VAL A 457 23.80 0.64 -5.31
C VAL A 457 23.98 1.02 -6.77
N VAL A 458 22.94 0.89 -7.58
CA VAL A 458 22.98 1.23 -9.00
C VAL A 458 22.27 2.57 -9.22
N LEU A 459 22.91 3.43 -10.00
CA LEU A 459 22.41 4.72 -10.46
C LEU A 459 22.61 4.75 -11.98
N SER A 460 21.63 4.28 -12.74
CA SER A 460 21.70 4.23 -14.20
C SER A 460 20.95 5.41 -14.79
N SER A 461 21.66 6.39 -15.34
CA SER A 461 21.06 7.61 -15.93
C SER A 461 20.18 8.42 -14.97
N THR A 462 20.39 8.26 -13.66
CA THR A 462 19.60 8.93 -12.60
C THR A 462 20.17 10.30 -12.23
N LEU A 463 21.51 10.48 -12.29
CA LEU A 463 22.15 11.69 -11.77
C LEU A 463 21.81 12.97 -12.55
N GLN A 464 21.57 12.86 -13.86
CA GLN A 464 21.27 14.01 -14.70
C GLN A 464 19.85 14.57 -14.49
N VAL A 465 18.94 13.80 -13.88
CA VAL A 465 17.53 14.21 -13.67
C VAL A 465 17.26 14.74 -12.26
N VAL A 466 18.09 14.39 -11.28
CA VAL A 466 17.87 14.78 -9.87
C VAL A 466 18.38 16.20 -9.57
N PRO A 467 17.73 16.97 -8.67
CA PRO A 467 18.17 18.29 -8.26
C PRO A 467 19.47 18.30 -7.44
N ASN A 468 19.74 17.29 -6.59
CA ASN A 468 20.90 17.29 -5.70
C ASN A 468 21.77 16.03 -5.87
N VAL A 469 22.75 16.12 -6.77
CA VAL A 469 23.66 15.02 -7.14
C VAL A 469 24.59 14.64 -5.98
N GLU A 470 25.17 15.63 -5.28
CA GLU A 470 26.10 15.41 -4.16
C GLU A 470 25.43 14.57 -3.06
N ARG A 471 24.23 14.98 -2.64
CA ARG A 471 23.47 14.28 -1.60
C ARG A 471 23.08 12.86 -2.02
N LEU A 472 22.65 12.65 -3.26
CA LEU A 472 22.25 11.33 -3.73
C LEU A 472 23.45 10.36 -3.78
N LEU A 473 24.61 10.84 -4.22
CA LEU A 473 25.85 10.05 -4.19
C LEU A 473 26.29 9.72 -2.76
N GLU A 474 26.17 10.68 -1.84
CA GLU A 474 26.43 10.45 -0.41
C GLU A 474 25.51 9.37 0.16
N ASP A 475 24.20 9.45 -0.12
CA ASP A 475 23.22 8.46 0.32
C ASP A 475 23.48 7.08 -0.31
N ALA A 476 23.78 7.02 -1.61
CA ALA A 476 24.12 5.78 -2.29
C ALA A 476 25.35 5.10 -1.68
N LEU A 477 26.40 5.87 -1.38
CA LEU A 477 27.62 5.36 -0.72
C LEU A 477 27.45 5.16 0.79
N ARG A 478 26.38 5.69 1.39
CA ARG A 478 25.98 5.40 2.78
C ARG A 478 25.29 4.05 2.86
N VAL A 479 24.31 3.83 2.01
CA VAL A 479 23.47 2.62 1.98
C VAL A 479 24.20 1.44 1.32
N GLY A 480 25.03 1.71 0.32
CA GLY A 480 25.83 0.72 -0.40
C GLY A 480 27.31 0.75 -0.04
N ARG A 481 27.97 -0.42 -0.10
CA ARG A 481 29.44 -0.51 -0.03
C ARG A 481 30.12 0.07 -1.27
N ARG A 482 29.47 -0.12 -2.42
CA ARG A 482 29.86 0.42 -3.73
C ARG A 482 28.66 1.03 -4.43
N ALA A 483 28.91 2.01 -5.29
CA ALA A 483 27.91 2.55 -6.21
C ALA A 483 28.35 2.35 -7.66
N VAL A 484 27.47 1.78 -8.49
CA VAL A 484 27.65 1.72 -9.95
C VAL A 484 26.89 2.88 -10.57
N VAL A 485 27.62 3.82 -11.15
CA VAL A 485 27.06 5.05 -11.72
C VAL A 485 27.23 5.04 -13.23
N GLY A 486 26.13 4.84 -13.94
CA GLY A 486 26.03 4.98 -15.39
C GLY A 486 25.52 6.38 -15.74
N PHE A 487 26.20 7.08 -16.64
CA PHE A 487 25.74 8.37 -17.12
C PHE A 487 26.16 8.65 -18.57
N THR A 488 25.44 9.59 -19.14
CA THR A 488 25.59 10.06 -20.51
C THR A 488 26.63 11.20 -20.56
N ASN A 489 27.64 11.10 -21.44
CA ASN A 489 28.75 12.07 -21.52
C ASN A 489 28.45 13.21 -22.51
N PHE A 490 28.00 14.36 -22.01
CA PHE A 490 27.64 15.51 -22.85
C PHE A 490 28.84 16.24 -23.48
N ALA A 491 30.07 15.87 -23.13
CA ALA A 491 31.27 16.37 -23.80
C ALA A 491 31.65 15.58 -25.07
N HIS A 492 30.92 14.50 -25.41
CA HIS A 492 31.15 13.71 -26.61
C HIS A 492 31.23 14.62 -27.85
N ARG A 493 32.23 14.36 -28.72
CA ARG A 493 32.59 15.23 -29.84
C ARG A 493 31.39 15.63 -30.70
N THR A 494 30.55 14.67 -31.08
CA THR A 494 29.38 14.90 -31.93
C THR A 494 28.44 15.96 -31.34
N LEU A 495 28.20 15.93 -30.03
CA LEU A 495 27.32 16.88 -29.35
C LEU A 495 27.93 18.27 -29.27
N ARG A 496 29.25 18.35 -29.05
CA ARG A 496 29.99 19.61 -29.08
C ARG A 496 30.01 20.24 -30.45
N GLU A 497 30.13 19.44 -31.51
CA GLU A 497 30.09 19.94 -32.88
C GLU A 497 28.71 20.53 -33.20
N MET A 498 27.63 19.84 -32.83
CA MET A 498 26.26 20.37 -32.96
C MET A 498 26.10 21.73 -32.25
N PHE A 499 26.54 21.84 -31.00
CA PHE A 499 26.37 23.08 -30.25
C PHE A 499 27.31 24.19 -30.70
N GLY A 500 28.60 23.88 -30.82
CA GLY A 500 29.66 24.85 -31.07
C GLY A 500 29.81 25.24 -32.53
N LEU A 501 29.61 24.31 -33.47
CA LEU A 501 29.80 24.56 -34.90
C LEU A 501 28.47 24.79 -35.62
N GLU A 502 27.43 24.02 -35.30
CA GLU A 502 26.12 24.16 -35.97
C GLU A 502 25.18 25.16 -35.27
N GLY A 503 25.48 25.55 -34.03
CA GLY A 503 24.64 26.44 -33.23
C GLY A 503 23.31 25.82 -32.82
N ARG A 504 23.25 24.48 -32.74
CA ARG A 504 22.04 23.72 -32.41
C ARG A 504 22.17 23.04 -31.04
N ALA A 505 21.07 22.98 -30.30
CA ALA A 505 21.03 22.19 -29.08
C ALA A 505 21.44 20.73 -29.38
N PRO A 506 22.34 20.12 -28.59
CA PRO A 506 22.82 18.78 -28.86
C PRO A 506 21.67 17.77 -28.88
N LYS A 507 21.63 16.92 -29.91
CA LYS A 507 20.63 15.88 -30.05
C LYS A 507 21.20 14.69 -30.82
N ALA A 508 21.15 13.51 -30.24
CA ALA A 508 21.59 12.27 -30.88
C ALA A 508 20.62 11.12 -30.51
N PRO A 509 20.64 9.99 -31.23
CA PRO A 509 19.92 8.79 -30.79
C PRO A 509 20.35 8.34 -29.37
N GLY A 510 19.51 7.55 -28.69
CA GLY A 510 19.77 7.08 -27.33
C GLY A 510 19.35 8.10 -26.27
N SER A 511 20.14 8.26 -25.20
CA SER A 511 19.84 9.15 -24.06
C SER A 511 19.82 10.65 -24.40
N TYR A 512 20.20 11.01 -25.64
CA TYR A 512 20.19 12.36 -26.18
C TYR A 512 18.97 12.67 -27.07
N SER A 513 18.01 11.74 -27.19
CA SER A 513 16.95 11.86 -28.22
C SER A 513 15.88 12.89 -27.92
N TYR A 514 15.94 13.51 -26.74
CA TYR A 514 15.00 14.52 -26.29
C TYR A 514 15.15 15.85 -27.05
N GLU A 515 14.03 16.53 -27.24
CA GLU A 515 14.07 17.92 -27.70
C GLU A 515 14.56 18.82 -26.56
N TRP A 516 15.22 19.94 -26.89
CA TRP A 516 15.79 20.83 -25.86
C TRP A 516 14.71 21.42 -24.92
N TYR A 517 13.48 21.56 -25.42
CA TYR A 517 12.33 22.08 -24.68
C TYR A 517 11.53 21.00 -23.94
N ASP A 518 11.87 19.72 -24.12
CA ASP A 518 11.16 18.57 -23.54
C ASP A 518 12.16 17.46 -23.18
N THR A 519 13.13 17.81 -22.33
CA THR A 519 14.16 16.90 -21.84
C THR A 519 14.04 16.75 -20.33
N PRO A 520 14.17 15.51 -19.78
CA PRO A 520 14.19 15.30 -18.34
C PRO A 520 15.55 15.73 -17.72
N ASN A 521 16.57 15.94 -18.55
CA ASN A 521 17.92 16.26 -18.11
C ASN A 521 17.99 17.68 -17.54
N ARG A 522 18.32 17.78 -16.24
CA ARG A 522 18.59 19.05 -15.55
C ARG A 522 20.04 19.50 -15.70
N ARG A 523 20.94 18.55 -15.95
CA ARG A 523 22.40 18.77 -16.04
C ARG A 523 22.98 17.98 -17.20
N PHE A 524 24.16 18.43 -17.64
CA PHE A 524 24.86 17.91 -18.81
C PHE A 524 26.29 17.51 -18.42
N PRO A 525 26.48 16.49 -17.57
CA PRO A 525 27.80 16.13 -17.05
C PRO A 525 28.72 15.62 -18.17
N SER A 526 30.00 15.92 -18.05
CA SER A 526 31.06 15.21 -18.75
C SER A 526 31.74 14.18 -17.84
N ILE A 527 32.53 13.29 -18.45
CA ILE A 527 33.36 12.34 -17.68
C ILE A 527 34.30 13.11 -16.74
N ARG A 528 34.93 14.19 -17.21
CA ARG A 528 35.82 15.02 -16.38
C ARG A 528 35.09 15.66 -15.21
N ASP A 529 33.88 16.18 -15.41
CA ASP A 529 33.10 16.79 -14.33
C ASP A 529 32.77 15.75 -13.24
N MET A 530 32.43 14.52 -13.63
CA MET A 530 32.14 13.44 -12.69
C MET A 530 33.38 12.98 -11.91
N LEU A 531 34.54 12.90 -12.56
CA LEU A 531 35.80 12.56 -11.89
C LEU A 531 36.23 13.67 -10.91
N GLU A 532 36.11 14.94 -11.31
CA GLU A 532 36.36 16.09 -10.43
C GLU A 532 35.42 16.08 -9.21
N LEU A 533 34.14 15.78 -9.44
CA LEU A 533 33.17 15.66 -8.34
C LEU A 533 33.57 14.55 -7.37
N CYS A 534 33.98 13.37 -7.87
CA CYS A 534 34.45 12.28 -7.03
C CYS A 534 35.67 12.71 -6.19
N GLU A 535 36.63 13.42 -6.78
CA GLU A 535 37.79 13.95 -6.05
C GLU A 535 37.38 14.92 -4.94
N LYS A 536 36.51 15.89 -5.26
CA LYS A 536 35.99 16.89 -4.31
C LYS A 536 35.26 16.23 -3.14
N MET A 537 34.49 15.19 -3.40
CA MET A 537 33.74 14.44 -2.38
C MET A 537 34.61 13.44 -1.61
N GLY A 538 35.87 13.24 -2.00
CA GLY A 538 36.73 12.22 -1.40
C GLY A 538 36.23 10.79 -1.68
N VAL A 539 35.63 10.56 -2.84
CA VAL A 539 35.15 9.26 -3.31
C VAL A 539 36.24 8.58 -4.15
N THR A 540 36.40 7.28 -3.99
CA THR A 540 37.34 6.48 -4.79
C THR A 540 36.63 5.93 -6.02
N VAL A 541 37.22 6.12 -7.20
CA VAL A 541 36.80 5.44 -8.44
C VAL A 541 37.60 4.15 -8.55
N GLU A 542 36.97 3.01 -8.26
CA GLU A 542 37.61 1.68 -8.30
C GLU A 542 37.79 1.19 -9.72
N GLU A 543 36.79 1.46 -10.58
CA GLU A 543 36.77 1.05 -11.97
C GLU A 543 36.03 2.10 -12.80
N ALA A 544 36.52 2.38 -14.01
CA ALA A 544 35.86 3.25 -14.96
C ALA A 544 35.87 2.59 -16.34
N ARG A 545 34.70 2.52 -16.98
CA ARG A 545 34.53 2.00 -18.34
C ARG A 545 33.84 3.02 -19.21
N TYR A 546 34.32 3.19 -20.44
CA TYR A 546 33.86 4.21 -21.37
C TYR A 546 33.43 3.57 -22.68
N TYR A 547 32.32 4.02 -23.24
CA TYR A 547 31.68 3.35 -24.38
C TYR A 547 31.32 4.33 -25.49
N ASP A 548 31.56 3.93 -26.72
CA ASP A 548 30.96 4.49 -27.92
C ASP A 548 29.80 3.57 -28.32
N ASP A 549 28.57 3.97 -28.00
CA ASP A 549 27.38 3.15 -28.16
C ASP A 549 26.99 3.05 -29.64
N THR A 550 27.19 4.11 -30.40
CA THR A 550 27.01 4.14 -31.85
C THR A 550 27.87 3.10 -32.57
N GLN A 551 29.15 2.95 -32.18
CA GLN A 551 30.06 1.98 -32.78
C GLN A 551 30.11 0.62 -32.05
N GLY A 552 29.48 0.53 -30.88
CA GLY A 552 29.45 -0.70 -30.06
C GLY A 552 30.82 -1.11 -29.54
N ARG A 553 31.71 -0.17 -29.21
CA ARG A 553 33.08 -0.45 -28.73
C ARG A 553 33.38 0.24 -27.40
N VAL A 554 34.35 -0.32 -26.68
CA VAL A 554 34.93 0.27 -25.47
C VAL A 554 36.03 1.26 -25.87
N ILE A 555 36.10 2.40 -25.19
CA ILE A 555 37.10 3.46 -25.39
C ILE A 555 38.18 3.31 -24.33
N GLY A 556 39.44 3.22 -24.75
CA GLY A 556 40.60 3.17 -23.85
C GLY A 556 40.91 4.53 -23.21
N ASP A 557 41.60 4.52 -22.06
CA ASP A 557 42.04 5.74 -21.37
C ASP A 557 42.93 6.65 -22.25
N ASP A 558 43.64 6.06 -23.21
CA ASP A 558 44.53 6.74 -24.15
C ASP A 558 43.80 7.37 -25.35
N GLU A 559 42.50 7.12 -25.51
CA GLU A 559 41.67 7.61 -26.62
C GLU A 559 40.91 8.91 -26.31
N ASP A 560 41.28 9.62 -25.23
CA ASP A 560 40.55 10.78 -24.67
C ASP A 560 39.05 10.48 -24.45
N PRO A 561 38.71 9.61 -23.47
CA PRO A 561 37.34 9.18 -23.23
C PRO A 561 36.33 10.32 -23.11
N ASN A 562 36.75 11.46 -22.56
CA ASN A 562 35.87 12.62 -22.40
C ASN A 562 35.34 13.18 -23.73
N LEU A 563 36.06 12.97 -24.84
CA LEU A 563 35.64 13.38 -26.17
C LEU A 563 35.18 12.21 -27.05
N ALA A 564 35.69 11.00 -26.80
CA ALA A 564 35.46 9.83 -27.65
C ALA A 564 34.32 8.91 -27.17
N ALA A 565 33.96 8.94 -25.89
CA ALA A 565 32.89 8.11 -25.34
C ALA A 565 31.55 8.84 -25.30
N GLU A 566 30.48 8.13 -25.63
CA GLU A 566 29.09 8.57 -25.52
C GLU A 566 28.53 8.35 -24.12
N THR A 567 28.91 7.26 -23.47
CA THR A 567 28.49 6.91 -22.10
C THR A 567 29.68 6.45 -21.27
N ALA A 568 29.55 6.60 -19.94
CA ALA A 568 30.54 6.15 -18.99
C ALA A 568 29.85 5.43 -17.83
N LEU A 569 30.57 4.46 -17.27
CA LEU A 569 30.13 3.69 -16.14
C LEU A 569 31.26 3.60 -15.12
N LEU A 570 31.01 4.09 -13.91
CA LEU A 570 31.97 4.17 -12.83
C LEU A 570 31.55 3.27 -11.66
N VAL A 571 32.50 2.55 -11.08
CA VAL A 571 32.33 1.86 -9.80
C VAL A 571 33.00 2.70 -8.72
N LEU A 572 32.19 3.19 -7.79
CA LEU A 572 32.59 4.13 -6.75
C LEU A 572 32.57 3.47 -5.38
N SER A 573 33.46 3.89 -4.48
CA SER A 573 33.44 3.51 -3.07
C SER A 573 33.91 4.64 -2.16
N LYS A 574 33.57 4.56 -0.86
CA LYS A 574 34.10 5.48 0.15
C LYS A 574 35.62 5.31 0.25
N LYS A 575 36.36 6.42 0.26
CA LYS A 575 37.80 6.40 0.52
C LYS A 575 38.04 5.84 1.91
N ALA A 576 38.92 4.84 2.01
CA ALA A 576 39.33 4.30 3.30
C ALA A 576 39.93 5.44 4.14
N GLY A 577 39.33 5.69 5.31
CA GLY A 577 39.77 6.72 6.26
C GLY A 577 41.07 6.38 6.95
#